data_AF-A0A2V6NYU0-F1
#
_entry.id   AF-A0A2V6NYU0-F1
#
_cell.length_a   1.000
_cell.length_b   1.000
_cell.length_c   1.000
_cell.angle_alpha   90.00
_cell.angle_beta   90.00
_cell.angle_gamma   90.00
#
_symmetry.space_group_name_H-M   'P 1'
#
loop_
_entity.id
_entity.type
_entity.pdbx_description
1 polymer ?
#
loop_
_entity_poly.entity_id
_entity_poly.type
_entity_poly.pdbx_seq_one_letter_code
_entity_poly.pdbx_strand_id
1 'polypeptide(L)'
;SIERFGMPQAFGGAIVAGLVLAPEALSGINAARKNQLQRSVNILHGSVLASIGLTIPAVLTIGIISKRTVILGIEGGNLPLLLLTLAVSVVTFTSGKTNVLQGCIHLLLFAVFLLLIFCP
;
A
#
# COMPACT_ATOMS: atom_id res chain seq x y z
N SER A 1 10.24 -13.61 -18.93
CA SER A 1 10.35 -13.04 -17.57
C SER A 1 10.90 -11.63 -17.66
N ILE A 2 10.36 -10.72 -16.85
CA ILE A 2 10.55 -9.25 -16.89
C ILE A 2 12.04 -8.82 -16.74
N GLU A 3 12.90 -9.75 -16.33
CA GLU A 3 14.36 -9.64 -16.32
C GLU A 3 14.97 -9.29 -17.70
N ARG A 4 14.33 -9.63 -18.83
CA ARG A 4 14.84 -9.28 -20.16
C ARG A 4 14.76 -7.78 -20.51
N PHE A 5 14.05 -6.98 -19.72
CA PHE A 5 13.92 -5.53 -19.92
C PHE A 5 14.68 -4.69 -18.88
N GLY A 6 15.48 -5.31 -17.99
CA GLY A 6 16.26 -4.58 -16.99
C GLY A 6 15.42 -3.89 -15.91
N MET A 7 14.15 -4.28 -15.74
CA MET A 7 13.26 -3.68 -14.74
C MET A 7 13.35 -4.39 -13.38
N PRO A 8 13.31 -3.64 -12.26
CA PRO A 8 13.33 -4.21 -10.91
C PRO A 8 12.20 -5.21 -10.70
N GLN A 9 12.49 -6.37 -10.10
CA GLN A 9 11.48 -7.38 -9.78
C GLN A 9 10.34 -6.83 -8.91
N ALA A 10 10.66 -5.89 -8.02
CA ALA A 10 9.69 -5.18 -7.18
C ALA A 10 8.62 -4.41 -7.98
N PHE A 11 8.95 -3.95 -9.20
CA PHE A 11 8.00 -3.25 -10.06
C PHE A 11 6.89 -4.18 -10.58
N GLY A 12 7.24 -5.43 -10.91
CA GLY A 12 6.25 -6.44 -11.31
C GLY A 12 5.24 -6.70 -10.19
N GLY A 13 5.71 -6.79 -8.94
CA GLY A 13 4.86 -6.88 -7.75
C GLY A 13 3.96 -5.67 -7.58
N ALA A 14 4.48 -4.46 -7.78
CA ALA A 14 3.71 -3.22 -7.67
C ALA A 14 2.58 -3.12 -8.71
N ILE A 15 2.81 -3.54 -9.96
CA ILE A 15 1.76 -3.59 -10.99
C ILE A 15 0.65 -4.57 -10.59
N VAL A 16 1.02 -5.77 -10.18
CA VAL A 16 0.04 -6.80 -9.78
C VAL A 16 -0.77 -6.34 -8.59
N ALA A 17 -0.11 -5.75 -7.57
CA ALA A 17 -0.79 -5.16 -6.43
C ALA A 17 -1.76 -4.04 -6.85
N GLY A 18 -1.33 -3.15 -7.76
CA GLY A 18 -2.17 -2.08 -8.30
C GLY A 18 -3.40 -2.60 -9.04
N LEU A 19 -3.26 -3.67 -9.84
CA LEU A 19 -4.38 -4.31 -10.54
C LEU A 19 -5.38 -4.94 -9.57
N VAL A 20 -4.91 -5.58 -8.52
CA VAL A 20 -5.76 -6.19 -7.49
C VAL A 20 -6.52 -5.12 -6.70
N LEU A 21 -5.88 -3.99 -6.38
CA LEU A 21 -6.50 -2.88 -5.65
C LEU A 21 -7.36 -1.95 -6.50
N ALA A 22 -7.21 -1.95 -7.83
CA ALA A 22 -7.90 -1.04 -8.74
C ALA A 22 -9.43 -0.93 -8.52
N PRO A 23 -10.21 -2.03 -8.40
CA PRO A 23 -11.67 -1.93 -8.22
C PRO A 23 -12.06 -1.26 -6.90
N GLU A 24 -11.30 -1.49 -5.83
CA GLU A 24 -11.54 -0.91 -4.52
C GLU A 24 -11.11 0.56 -4.47
N ALA A 25 -9.98 0.90 -5.12
CA ALA A 25 -9.52 2.27 -5.32
C ALA A 25 -10.58 3.10 -6.06
N LEU A 26 -11.11 2.58 -7.17
CA LEU A 26 -12.19 3.23 -7.93
C LEU A 26 -13.45 3.42 -7.08
N SER A 27 -13.82 2.41 -6.29
CA SER A 27 -14.97 2.46 -5.39
C SER A 27 -14.80 3.51 -4.29
N GLY A 28 -13.61 3.59 -3.69
CA GLY A 28 -13.24 4.59 -2.69
C GLY A 28 -13.24 6.00 -3.26
N ILE A 29 -12.67 6.21 -4.44
CA ILE A 29 -12.67 7.51 -5.14
C ILE A 29 -14.11 7.94 -5.46
N ASN A 30 -14.95 7.04 -5.96
CA ASN A 30 -16.34 7.35 -6.26
C ASN A 30 -17.14 7.74 -5.01
N ALA A 31 -16.89 7.08 -3.87
CA ALA A 31 -17.48 7.47 -2.59
C ALA A 31 -17.00 8.85 -2.13
N ALA A 32 -15.70 9.16 -2.26
CA ALA A 32 -15.15 10.47 -1.93
C ALA A 32 -15.75 11.59 -2.80
N ARG A 33 -15.91 11.36 -4.11
CA ARG A 33 -16.57 12.30 -5.04
C ARG A 33 -18.02 12.59 -4.67
N LYS A 34 -18.69 11.64 -4.01
CA LYS A 34 -20.06 11.80 -3.47
C LYS A 34 -20.09 12.37 -2.05
N ASN A 35 -18.98 12.93 -1.58
CA ASN A 35 -18.79 13.45 -0.22
C ASN A 35 -19.02 12.41 0.90
N GLN A 36 -18.88 11.11 0.59
CA GLN A 36 -19.01 10.00 1.54
C GLN A 36 -17.62 9.60 2.07
N LEU A 37 -16.92 10.53 2.73
CA LEU A 37 -15.53 10.32 3.16
C LEU A 37 -15.36 9.13 4.11
N GLN A 38 -16.28 8.93 5.06
CA GLN A 38 -16.23 7.77 5.97
C GLN A 38 -16.33 6.45 5.20
N ARG A 39 -17.20 6.36 4.18
CA ARG A 39 -17.30 5.17 3.33
C ARG A 39 -16.04 4.96 2.50
N SER A 40 -15.49 6.03 1.91
CA SER A 40 -14.25 6.00 1.14
C SER A 40 -13.09 5.44 1.98
N VAL A 41 -12.91 6.00 3.19
CA VAL A 41 -11.89 5.56 4.14
C VAL A 41 -12.13 4.11 4.57
N ASN A 42 -13.35 3.72 4.91
CA ASN A 42 -13.65 2.35 5.31
C ASN A 42 -13.35 1.32 4.21
N ILE A 43 -13.60 1.65 2.94
CA ILE A 43 -13.25 0.78 1.80
C ILE A 43 -11.74 0.65 1.68
N LEU A 44 -11.03 1.79 1.58
CA LEU A 44 -9.59 1.80 1.29
C LEU A 44 -8.75 1.28 2.46
N HIS A 45 -9.02 1.75 3.68
CA HIS A 45 -8.32 1.26 4.87
C HIS A 45 -8.73 -0.16 5.23
N GLY A 46 -10.00 -0.53 5.02
CA GLY A 46 -10.46 -1.90 5.23
C GLY A 46 -9.69 -2.90 4.36
N SER A 47 -9.47 -2.58 3.10
CA SER A 47 -8.64 -3.36 2.17
C SER A 47 -7.18 -3.52 2.63
N VAL A 48 -6.56 -2.40 3.03
CA VAL A 48 -5.18 -2.39 3.53
C VAL A 48 -5.07 -3.24 4.81
N LEU A 49 -6.02 -3.09 5.73
CA LEU A 49 -6.07 -3.86 6.97
C LEU A 49 -6.30 -5.35 6.70
N ALA A 50 -7.12 -5.72 5.72
CA ALA A 50 -7.27 -7.12 5.31
C ALA A 50 -5.95 -7.69 4.75
N SER A 51 -5.22 -6.90 3.96
CA SER A 51 -3.93 -7.33 3.40
C SER A 51 -2.87 -7.52 4.49
N ILE A 52 -2.72 -6.55 5.39
CA ILE A 52 -1.71 -6.57 6.46
C ILE A 52 -2.09 -7.53 7.59
N GLY A 53 -3.35 -7.51 8.02
CA GLY A 53 -3.84 -8.27 9.17
C GLY A 53 -4.27 -9.70 8.85
N LEU A 54 -4.52 -10.04 7.58
CA LEU A 54 -4.94 -11.39 7.19
C LEU A 54 -4.07 -11.99 6.09
N THR A 55 -3.88 -11.31 4.94
CA THR A 55 -3.17 -11.90 3.79
C THR A 55 -1.70 -12.17 4.08
N ILE A 56 -0.97 -11.21 4.67
CA ILE A 56 0.44 -11.40 5.05
C ILE A 56 0.58 -12.54 6.07
N PRO A 57 -0.15 -12.58 7.21
CA PRO A 57 -0.13 -13.71 8.14
C PRO A 57 -0.49 -15.05 7.49
N ALA A 58 -1.49 -15.09 6.61
CA ALA A 58 -1.88 -16.31 5.92
C ALA A 58 -0.75 -16.85 5.05
N VAL A 59 -0.12 -15.99 4.24
CA VAL A 59 1.02 -16.38 3.40
C VAL A 59 2.21 -16.82 4.24
N LEU A 60 2.52 -16.13 5.33
CA LEU A 60 3.58 -16.54 6.26
C LEU A 60 3.29 -17.90 6.90
N THR A 61 2.05 -18.14 7.33
CA THR A 61 1.61 -19.42 7.92
C THR A 61 1.74 -20.56 6.91
N ILE A 62 1.29 -20.36 5.67
CA ILE A 62 1.44 -21.33 4.58
C ILE A 62 2.93 -21.60 4.30
N GLY A 63 3.77 -20.56 4.33
CA GLY A 63 5.22 -20.67 4.17
C GLY A 63 5.86 -21.56 5.24
N ILE A 64 5.50 -21.35 6.51
CA ILE A 64 5.96 -22.16 7.64
C ILE A 64 5.55 -23.63 7.45
N ILE A 65 4.28 -23.89 7.13
CA ILE A 65 3.77 -25.27 6.90
C ILE A 65 4.47 -25.93 5.71
N SER A 66 4.69 -25.18 4.64
CA SER A 66 5.33 -25.67 3.42
C SER A 66 6.86 -25.71 3.49
N LYS A 67 7.46 -25.37 4.64
CA LYS A 67 8.92 -25.22 4.84
C LYS A 67 9.59 -24.31 3.81
N ARG A 68 8.88 -23.29 3.31
CA ARG A 68 9.41 -22.27 2.40
C ARG A 68 9.66 -20.99 3.18
N THR A 69 10.86 -20.43 3.02
CA THR A 69 11.21 -19.12 3.56
C THR A 69 10.52 -18.03 2.73
N VAL A 70 9.56 -17.33 3.35
CA VAL A 70 8.89 -16.17 2.75
C VAL A 70 9.61 -14.91 3.21
N ILE A 71 10.25 -14.21 2.28
CA ILE A 71 10.89 -12.92 2.54
C ILE A 71 9.92 -11.84 2.10
N LEU A 72 9.52 -10.96 3.02
CA LEU A 72 8.53 -9.91 2.75
C LEU A 72 9.08 -8.76 1.88
N GLY A 73 10.39 -8.71 1.66
CA GLY A 73 11.02 -7.70 0.81
C GLY A 73 10.99 -6.28 1.39
N ILE A 74 10.82 -6.15 2.71
CA ILE A 74 10.76 -4.88 3.43
C ILE A 74 12.14 -4.49 3.95
N GLU A 75 13.18 -4.68 3.13
CA GLU A 75 14.56 -4.34 3.49
C GLU A 75 14.88 -2.88 3.10
N GLY A 76 15.91 -2.30 3.75
CA GLY A 76 16.39 -0.95 3.45
C GLY A 76 15.34 0.15 3.67
N GLY A 77 15.12 0.99 2.66
CA GLY A 77 14.23 2.16 2.73
C GLY A 77 12.73 1.86 2.80
N ASN A 78 12.29 0.64 2.49
CA ASN A 78 10.87 0.30 2.42
C ASN A 78 10.19 0.21 3.80
N LEU A 79 10.91 -0.28 4.83
CA LEU A 79 10.40 -0.37 6.19
C LEU A 79 10.11 0.99 6.82
N PRO A 80 11.06 1.96 6.84
CA PRO A 80 10.78 3.28 7.37
C PRO A 80 9.71 4.02 6.56
N LEU A 81 9.63 3.82 5.24
CA LEU A 81 8.59 4.44 4.42
C LEU A 81 7.20 3.89 4.75
N LEU A 82 7.07 2.58 4.98
CA LEU A 82 5.82 1.95 5.43
C LEU A 82 5.37 2.51 6.79
N LEU A 83 6.29 2.57 7.76
CA LEU A 83 6.01 3.11 9.09
C LEU A 83 5.60 4.58 9.04
N LEU A 84 6.30 5.38 8.23
CA LEU A 84 5.99 6.80 8.04
C LEU A 84 4.61 6.99 7.39
N THR A 85 4.28 6.17 6.39
CA THR A 85 2.96 6.18 5.73
C THR A 85 1.84 5.87 6.71
N LEU A 86 2.03 4.87 7.57
CA LEU A 86 1.06 4.51 8.60
C LEU A 86 0.91 5.63 9.65
N ALA A 87 2.02 6.21 10.12
CA ALA A 87 2.00 7.32 11.09
C ALA A 87 1.29 8.56 10.53
N VAL A 88 1.61 8.95 9.28
CA VAL A 88 0.97 10.09 8.60
C VAL A 88 -0.52 9.83 8.36
N SER A 89 -0.89 8.59 8.04
CA SER A 89 -2.30 8.19 7.90
C SER A 89 -3.06 8.40 9.21
N VAL A 90 -2.50 7.92 10.34
CA VAL A 90 -3.11 8.14 11.67
C VAL A 90 -3.30 9.63 11.95
N VAL A 91 -2.26 10.44 11.80
CA VAL A 91 -2.34 11.89 12.05
C VAL A 91 -3.39 12.57 11.17
N THR A 92 -3.49 12.16 9.91
CA THR A 92 -4.42 12.76 8.93
C THR A 92 -5.87 12.44 9.26
N PHE A 93 -6.16 11.20 9.61
CA PHE A 93 -7.55 10.77 9.86
C PHE A 93 -8.01 11.03 11.30
N THR A 94 -7.11 11.20 12.26
CA THR A 94 -7.44 11.63 13.63
C THR A 94 -7.81 13.13 13.71
N SER A 95 -7.34 13.95 12.77
CA SER A 95 -7.55 15.40 12.79
C SER A 95 -9.01 15.85 12.52
N GLY A 96 -9.88 14.95 12.04
CA GLY A 96 -11.32 15.20 11.83
C GLY A 96 -11.67 16.20 10.70
N LYS A 97 -10.67 16.88 10.11
CA LYS A 97 -10.82 17.80 8.98
C LYS A 97 -10.03 17.31 7.77
N THR A 98 -10.66 17.34 6.59
CA THR A 98 -10.04 16.97 5.33
C THR A 98 -9.14 18.11 4.85
N ASN A 99 -7.83 17.88 4.72
CA ASN A 99 -6.89 18.88 4.24
C ASN A 99 -6.19 18.40 2.96
N VAL A 100 -6.26 19.21 1.90
CA VAL A 100 -5.59 18.94 0.62
C VAL A 100 -4.08 18.77 0.80
N LEU A 101 -3.47 19.54 1.70
CA LEU A 101 -2.05 19.45 2.01
C LEU A 101 -1.69 18.08 2.62
N GLN A 102 -2.55 17.53 3.48
CA GLN A 102 -2.35 16.17 4.02
C GLN A 102 -2.46 15.11 2.91
N GLY A 103 -3.37 15.30 1.95
CA GLY A 103 -3.44 14.47 0.75
C GLY A 103 -2.16 14.51 -0.08
N CYS A 104 -1.58 15.71 -0.28
CA CYS A 104 -0.30 15.86 -0.97
C CYS A 104 0.85 15.12 -0.30
N ILE A 105 0.90 15.08 1.04
CA ILE A 105 1.92 14.33 1.77
C ILE A 105 1.83 12.83 1.46
N HIS A 106 0.62 12.25 1.41
CA HIS A 106 0.46 10.83 1.05
C HIS A 106 0.89 10.55 -0.39
N LEU A 107 0.56 11.44 -1.33
CA LEU A 107 1.00 11.32 -2.73
C LEU A 107 2.53 11.42 -2.84
N LEU A 108 3.16 12.29 -2.05
CA LEU A 108 4.62 12.41 -2.00
C LEU A 108 5.24 11.11 -1.46
N LEU A 109 4.73 10.55 -0.38
CA LEU A 109 5.21 9.26 0.17
C LEU A 109 5.05 8.13 -0.86
N PHE A 110 3.95 8.10 -1.60
CA PHE A 110 3.74 7.15 -2.68
C PHE A 110 4.73 7.36 -3.84
N ALA A 111 5.07 8.60 -4.19
CA ALA A 111 6.09 8.89 -5.19
C ALA A 111 7.49 8.43 -4.74
N VAL A 112 7.82 8.62 -3.45
CA VAL A 112 9.06 8.10 -2.86
C VAL A 112 9.10 6.57 -2.89
N PHE A 113 7.96 5.91 -2.63
CA PHE A 113 7.84 4.45 -2.78
C PHE A 113 8.14 4.00 -4.22
N LEU A 114 7.56 4.67 -5.22
CA LEU A 114 7.86 4.38 -6.62
C LEU A 114 9.33 4.61 -6.95
N LEU A 115 9.96 5.65 -6.41
CA LEU A 115 11.39 5.91 -6.58
C LEU A 115 12.24 4.77 -6.00
N LEU A 116 11.95 4.32 -4.77
CA LEU A 116 12.65 3.21 -4.12
C LEU A 116 12.54 1.89 -4.89
N ILE A 117 11.47 1.69 -5.69
CA ILE A 117 11.39 0.51 -6.57
C ILE A 117 12.51 0.53 -7.62
N PHE A 118 12.86 1.69 -8.16
CA PHE A 118 13.90 1.84 -9.20
C PHE A 118 15.29 2.12 -8.63
N CYS A 119 15.39 2.77 -7.47
CA CYS A 119 16.62 3.12 -6.77
C CYS A 119 16.47 2.79 -5.28
N PRO A 120 16.63 1.50 -4.90
CA PRO A 120 16.43 1.00 -3.53
C PRO A 120 17.47 1.49 -2.53
#